data_AF-A0A160KS11-F1
#
_entry.id   AF-A0A160KS11-F1
#
_cell.length_a   1.000
_cell.length_b   1.000
_cell.length_c   1.000
_cell.angle_alpha   90.00
_cell.angle_beta   90.00
_cell.angle_gamma   90.00
#
_symmetry.space_group_name_H-M   'P 1'
#
loop_
_entity.id
_entity.type
_entity.pdbx_description
1 polymer ?
#
loop_
_entity_poly.entity_id
_entity_poly.type
_entity_poly.pdbx_seq_one_letter_code
_entity_poly.pdbx_strand_id
1 'polypeptide(L)'
;MRSDSGGGPLLAWAYGNRMLPNIRGAYLVNSSYDMEERAASEPDKIGPEYVDAVAVVATNPARLPASVWRGARLRITGSPEDVVVPFALHGAALHAAALPLAKEATLRSHAGEGTGGHAVPSFTNKEMLETFQRWLAEGPVPQTEPEPETPPVSALPGAGTYENGAAQIVTTGTWSTLKAAGDSGGSIAYSTTAGASATLAFSGTSVSWISRLTASSGINEVEVDGVPVATVDRYSATTRSKQTVWSSGQLAAGAHTLTIRRGSSRNPAASGTTLILDAFVVGDSAPAPVTSVPSPVADWSFAESTAPFTSAVAGAPALQQGVGSTAQVVATPFGPGIAMNGKTDHLLVPKGELGPLNLGASTGQVTIAVWVLNSDPDGACLAGVWEESTVGPLRSYALFNNLSAYGGWERVCMHVSKLGGPTPGYPHSRDYSAEPRRLTRGIWQLHVGTYDGSVAISYLDGTATASPSYTDSLGATYAKNPYVYPDGLNATPGDFVVGAVGRDGTMINRFTGTLARLRVWDRALTAEQVKQIYSAEKSTLA
;
A
#
# COMPACT_ATOMS: atom_id res chain seq x y z
N MET A 1 -25.12 25.02 0.95
CA MET A 1 -24.62 25.03 -0.45
C MET A 1 -25.69 24.43 -1.34
N ARG A 2 -25.84 24.91 -2.59
CA ARG A 2 -26.77 24.35 -3.58
C ARG A 2 -25.98 23.77 -4.74
N SER A 3 -26.45 22.66 -5.29
CA SER A 3 -26.01 22.16 -6.58
C SER A 3 -27.18 21.61 -7.38
N ASP A 4 -27.06 21.71 -8.70
CA ASP A 4 -27.88 21.07 -9.71
C ASP A 4 -27.04 20.14 -10.60
N SER A 5 -27.68 19.13 -11.19
CA SER A 5 -27.13 18.30 -12.28
C SER A 5 -25.69 17.80 -12.02
N GLY A 6 -24.73 18.13 -12.88
CA GLY A 6 -23.33 17.71 -12.79
C GLY A 6 -22.53 18.27 -11.60
N GLY A 7 -23.03 19.27 -10.86
CA GLY A 7 -22.29 19.85 -9.73
C GLY A 7 -22.35 19.03 -8.44
N GLY A 8 -23.27 18.06 -8.37
CA GLY A 8 -23.56 17.29 -7.16
C GLY A 8 -22.38 16.53 -6.59
N PRO A 9 -21.55 15.87 -7.42
CA PRO A 9 -20.43 15.07 -6.96
C PRO A 9 -19.38 15.92 -6.23
N LEU A 10 -19.03 17.09 -6.76
CA LEU A 10 -18.08 18.01 -6.10
C LEU A 10 -18.63 18.50 -4.76
N LEU A 11 -19.93 18.85 -4.71
CA LEU A 11 -20.56 19.29 -3.47
C LEU A 11 -20.60 18.16 -2.42
N ALA A 12 -20.94 16.94 -2.83
CA ALA A 12 -20.99 15.77 -1.96
C ALA A 12 -19.59 15.42 -1.44
N TRP A 13 -18.59 15.43 -2.33
CA TRP A 13 -17.19 15.20 -1.98
C TRP A 13 -16.67 16.23 -0.98
N ALA A 14 -16.88 17.52 -1.26
CA ALA A 14 -16.43 18.60 -0.39
C ALA A 14 -17.13 18.59 0.98
N TYR A 15 -18.42 18.24 1.02
CA TYR A 15 -19.15 18.18 2.27
C TYR A 15 -18.78 16.96 3.10
N GLY A 16 -18.67 15.77 2.49
CA GLY A 16 -18.24 14.55 3.16
C GLY A 16 -16.82 14.68 3.75
N ASN A 17 -15.88 15.19 2.95
CA ASN A 17 -14.48 15.38 3.37
C ASN A 17 -14.23 16.65 4.20
N ARG A 18 -15.28 17.41 4.56
CA ARG A 18 -15.16 18.63 5.37
C ARG A 18 -14.18 19.68 4.80
N MET A 19 -14.10 19.77 3.47
CA MET A 19 -13.14 20.65 2.78
C MET A 19 -13.45 22.14 2.96
N LEU A 20 -14.70 22.48 3.31
CA LEU A 20 -15.08 23.86 3.62
C LEU A 20 -15.52 23.96 5.09
N PRO A 21 -14.94 24.89 5.86
CA PRO A 21 -15.37 25.13 7.22
C PRO A 21 -16.81 25.67 7.22
N ASN A 22 -17.60 25.26 8.23
CA ASN A 22 -18.93 25.83 8.52
C ASN A 22 -20.04 25.56 7.48
N ILE A 23 -19.97 24.50 6.68
CA ILE A 23 -21.13 24.07 5.87
C ILE A 23 -22.31 23.74 6.80
N ARG A 24 -23.42 24.48 6.65
CA ARG A 24 -24.66 24.29 7.45
C ARG A 24 -25.58 23.19 6.91
N GLY A 25 -25.43 22.87 5.62
CA GLY A 25 -26.17 21.86 4.89
C GLY A 25 -26.00 21.98 3.37
N ALA A 26 -26.48 20.97 2.65
CA ALA A 26 -26.38 20.83 1.21
C ALA A 26 -27.75 20.54 0.57
N TYR A 27 -28.09 21.31 -0.46
CA TYR A 27 -29.33 21.21 -1.21
C TYR A 27 -29.00 20.75 -2.64
N LEU A 28 -29.47 19.56 -3.02
CA LEU A 28 -29.17 18.93 -4.30
C LEU A 28 -30.47 18.80 -5.12
N VAL A 29 -30.43 19.18 -6.39
CA VAL A 29 -31.56 19.06 -7.32
C VAL A 29 -31.11 18.34 -8.58
N ASN A 30 -31.74 17.21 -8.88
CA ASN A 30 -31.43 16.36 -10.03
C ASN A 30 -29.92 16.10 -10.17
N SER A 31 -29.23 16.05 -9.02
CA SER A 31 -27.77 16.10 -9.00
C SER A 31 -27.18 14.71 -9.08
N SER A 32 -26.09 14.58 -9.81
CA SER A 32 -25.28 13.38 -9.83
C SER A 32 -24.57 13.18 -8.49
N TYR A 33 -24.19 11.94 -8.22
CA TYR A 33 -23.51 11.51 -6.99
C TYR A 33 -22.44 10.48 -7.33
N ASP A 34 -22.85 9.34 -7.89
CA ASP A 34 -21.92 8.32 -8.37
C ASP A 34 -21.18 8.73 -9.67
N MET A 35 -19.89 8.99 -9.58
CA MET A 35 -19.04 9.35 -10.73
C MET A 35 -18.62 8.16 -11.60
N GLU A 36 -18.58 6.95 -11.04
CA GLU A 36 -18.28 5.74 -11.83
C GLU A 36 -19.43 5.44 -12.79
N GLU A 37 -20.67 5.61 -12.31
CA GLU A 37 -21.85 5.50 -13.15
C GLU A 37 -21.84 6.60 -14.24
N ARG A 38 -21.52 7.86 -13.90
CA ARG A 38 -21.41 8.95 -14.88
C ARG A 38 -20.36 8.66 -15.95
N ALA A 39 -19.21 8.14 -15.55
CA ALA A 39 -18.14 7.77 -16.47
C ALA A 39 -18.53 6.60 -17.38
N ALA A 40 -19.34 5.67 -16.89
CA ALA A 40 -19.87 4.57 -17.69
C ALA A 40 -20.97 5.02 -18.66
N SER A 41 -21.87 5.91 -18.23
CA SER A 41 -23.01 6.36 -19.04
C SER A 41 -22.63 7.44 -20.07
N GLU A 42 -21.67 8.30 -19.73
CA GLU A 42 -21.24 9.43 -20.55
C GLU A 42 -19.69 9.51 -20.66
N PRO A 43 -19.04 8.46 -21.19
CA PRO A 43 -17.57 8.36 -21.21
C PRO A 43 -16.92 9.52 -21.97
N ASP A 44 -17.57 10.04 -23.01
CA ASP A 44 -17.04 11.16 -23.80
C ASP A 44 -17.14 12.52 -23.06
N LYS A 45 -18.01 12.63 -22.05
CA LYS A 45 -18.16 13.85 -21.24
C LYS A 45 -17.31 13.82 -19.98
N ILE A 46 -17.18 12.64 -19.36
CA ILE A 46 -16.45 12.49 -18.10
C ILE A 46 -14.98 12.14 -18.35
N GLY A 47 -14.71 11.26 -19.32
CA GLY A 47 -13.36 10.74 -19.61
C GLY A 47 -12.30 11.83 -19.83
N PRO A 48 -12.56 12.91 -20.59
CA PRO A 48 -11.57 13.97 -20.79
C PRO A 48 -11.17 14.75 -19.53
N GLU A 49 -12.02 14.77 -18.50
CA GLU A 49 -11.78 15.50 -17.24
C GLU A 49 -10.97 14.67 -16.22
N TYR A 50 -10.75 13.39 -16.51
CA TYR A 50 -10.03 12.45 -15.64
C TYR A 50 -8.84 11.85 -16.38
N VAL A 51 -7.70 11.75 -15.70
CA VAL A 51 -6.47 11.18 -16.28
C VAL A 51 -6.61 9.69 -16.64
N ASP A 52 -7.44 8.96 -15.88
CA ASP A 52 -7.80 7.57 -16.13
C ASP A 52 -9.07 7.18 -15.32
N ALA A 53 -9.55 5.94 -15.51
CA ALA A 53 -10.68 5.40 -14.77
C ALA A 53 -10.39 5.21 -13.26
N VAL A 54 -9.11 5.10 -12.87
CA VAL A 54 -8.73 4.98 -11.45
C VAL A 54 -8.98 6.30 -10.73
N ALA A 55 -8.71 7.43 -11.39
CA ALA A 55 -8.98 8.76 -10.86
C ALA A 55 -10.48 8.99 -10.64
N VAL A 56 -11.33 8.51 -11.56
CA VAL A 56 -12.80 8.56 -11.39
C VAL A 56 -13.23 7.84 -10.11
N VAL A 57 -12.70 6.63 -9.87
CA VAL A 57 -12.99 5.85 -8.65
C VAL A 57 -12.47 6.57 -7.41
N ALA A 58 -11.25 7.09 -7.46
CA ALA A 58 -10.58 7.71 -6.33
C ALA A 58 -11.27 8.98 -5.83
N THR A 59 -11.97 9.71 -6.70
CA THR A 59 -12.70 10.94 -6.36
C THR A 59 -14.23 10.75 -6.39
N ASN A 60 -14.72 9.51 -6.41
CA ASN A 60 -16.15 9.23 -6.43
C ASN A 60 -16.76 9.45 -5.03
N PRO A 61 -17.64 10.43 -4.81
CA PRO A 61 -18.25 10.62 -3.49
C PRO A 61 -19.18 9.45 -3.09
N ALA A 62 -19.63 8.61 -4.05
CA ALA A 62 -20.34 7.38 -3.73
C ALA A 62 -19.48 6.32 -3.03
N ARG A 63 -18.14 6.46 -3.07
CA ARG A 63 -17.18 5.61 -2.34
C ARG A 63 -16.86 6.11 -0.93
N LEU A 64 -17.36 7.29 -0.53
CA LEU A 64 -17.12 7.81 0.82
C LEU A 64 -17.84 6.94 1.86
N PRO A 65 -17.21 6.67 3.02
CA PRO A 65 -17.85 5.88 4.06
C PRO A 65 -19.04 6.65 4.63
N ALA A 66 -20.14 5.95 4.97
CA ALA A 66 -21.36 6.59 5.48
C ALA A 66 -21.11 7.52 6.69
N SER A 67 -20.05 7.25 7.48
CA SER A 67 -19.61 8.06 8.62
C SER A 67 -19.34 9.52 8.28
N VAL A 68 -18.97 9.86 7.04
CA VAL A 68 -18.76 11.26 6.62
C VAL A 68 -20.03 12.10 6.75
N TRP A 69 -21.20 11.46 6.59
CA TRP A 69 -22.49 12.11 6.67
C TRP A 69 -22.96 12.35 8.10
N ARG A 70 -22.20 11.96 9.12
CA ARG A 70 -22.58 12.17 10.52
C ARG A 70 -22.83 13.64 10.82
N GLY A 71 -24.05 13.94 11.26
CA GLY A 71 -24.49 15.29 11.57
C GLY A 71 -24.66 16.20 10.34
N ALA A 72 -24.58 15.66 9.12
CA ALA A 72 -24.85 16.42 7.90
C ALA A 72 -26.33 16.82 7.81
N ARG A 73 -26.61 17.89 7.06
CA ARG A 73 -27.97 18.26 6.65
C ARG A 73 -28.06 18.22 5.12
N LEU A 74 -28.90 17.35 4.58
CA LEU A 74 -29.08 17.13 3.14
C LEU A 74 -30.55 17.27 2.78
N ARG A 75 -30.82 18.10 1.78
CA ARG A 75 -32.11 18.21 1.10
C ARG A 75 -31.91 17.80 -0.35
N ILE A 76 -32.52 16.70 -0.76
CA ILE A 76 -32.30 16.09 -2.07
C ILE A 76 -33.63 16.05 -2.82
N THR A 77 -33.64 16.62 -4.02
CA THR A 77 -34.78 16.64 -4.92
C THR A 77 -34.41 15.98 -6.24
N GLY A 78 -35.29 15.16 -6.81
CA GLY A 78 -35.05 14.49 -8.09
C GLY A 78 -36.30 13.90 -8.73
N SER A 79 -36.24 13.54 -10.02
CA SER A 79 -37.32 12.86 -10.71
C SER A 79 -37.00 11.37 -10.91
N PRO A 80 -37.91 10.44 -10.56
CA PRO A 80 -37.79 9.04 -10.97
C PRO A 80 -37.73 8.84 -12.50
N GLU A 81 -38.21 9.84 -13.26
CA GLU A 81 -38.20 9.86 -14.73
C GLU A 81 -36.96 10.54 -15.32
N ASP A 82 -36.00 10.96 -14.47
CA ASP A 82 -34.76 11.58 -14.93
C ASP A 82 -33.90 10.56 -15.69
N VAL A 83 -33.85 10.71 -17.02
CA VAL A 83 -33.05 9.84 -17.89
C VAL A 83 -31.61 10.32 -18.04
N VAL A 84 -31.34 11.57 -17.66
CA VAL A 84 -29.99 12.14 -17.74
C VAL A 84 -29.23 11.73 -16.50
N VAL A 85 -29.76 11.97 -15.30
CA VAL A 85 -29.17 11.59 -14.00
C VAL A 85 -30.17 10.68 -13.29
N PRO A 86 -30.11 9.35 -13.50
CA PRO A 86 -31.05 8.40 -12.93
C PRO A 86 -31.15 8.54 -11.42
N PHE A 87 -32.32 8.99 -10.94
CA PHE A 87 -32.48 9.39 -9.55
C PHE A 87 -32.18 8.26 -8.55
N ALA A 88 -32.48 7.01 -8.93
CA ALA A 88 -32.16 5.83 -8.13
C ALA A 88 -30.65 5.65 -7.87
N LEU A 89 -29.82 5.92 -8.87
CA LEU A 89 -28.36 5.74 -8.81
C LEU A 89 -27.64 6.95 -8.19
N HIS A 90 -28.30 8.10 -8.12
CA HIS A 90 -27.71 9.33 -7.59
C HIS A 90 -28.42 9.87 -6.34
N GLY A 91 -29.44 10.72 -6.51
CA GLY A 91 -30.07 11.42 -5.40
C GLY A 91 -30.64 10.47 -4.34
N ALA A 92 -31.29 9.37 -4.74
CA ALA A 92 -31.79 8.36 -3.82
C ALA A 92 -30.65 7.58 -3.14
N ALA A 93 -29.56 7.29 -3.86
CA ALA A 93 -28.37 6.63 -3.32
C ALA A 93 -27.64 7.50 -2.27
N LEU A 94 -27.45 8.80 -2.54
CA LEU A 94 -26.90 9.75 -1.58
C LEU A 94 -27.79 9.88 -0.34
N HIS A 95 -29.11 9.97 -0.54
CA HIS A 95 -30.06 9.97 0.57
C HIS A 95 -29.91 8.71 1.42
N ALA A 96 -29.88 7.53 0.81
CA ALA A 96 -29.71 6.26 1.50
C ALA A 96 -28.37 6.18 2.26
N ALA A 97 -27.28 6.68 1.67
CA ALA A 97 -25.96 6.70 2.30
C ALA A 97 -25.91 7.63 3.53
N ALA A 98 -26.63 8.74 3.50
CA ALA A 98 -26.59 9.74 4.56
C ALA A 98 -27.64 9.54 5.66
N LEU A 99 -28.81 8.97 5.32
CA LEU A 99 -29.96 8.80 6.23
C LEU A 99 -29.62 8.23 7.61
N PRO A 100 -28.71 7.24 7.76
CA PRO A 100 -28.47 6.64 9.07
C PRO A 100 -27.71 7.55 10.05
N LEU A 101 -26.97 8.53 9.55
CA LEU A 101 -25.99 9.30 10.35
C LEU A 101 -26.17 10.82 10.25
N ALA A 102 -26.84 11.30 9.20
CA ALA A 102 -27.14 12.72 9.04
C ALA A 102 -28.03 13.23 10.18
N LYS A 103 -27.81 14.50 10.55
CA LYS A 103 -28.79 15.21 11.40
C LYS A 103 -30.11 15.35 10.64
N GLU A 104 -30.02 15.55 9.34
CA GLU A 104 -31.16 15.65 8.45
C GLU A 104 -30.77 15.11 7.08
N ALA A 105 -31.50 14.13 6.56
CA ALA A 105 -31.45 13.74 5.15
C ALA A 105 -32.89 13.61 4.68
N THR A 106 -33.31 14.49 3.78
CA THR A 106 -34.69 14.52 3.28
C THR A 106 -34.71 14.41 1.77
N LEU A 107 -35.64 13.61 1.27
CA LEU A 107 -35.86 13.37 -0.16
C LEU A 107 -37.19 13.99 -0.60
N ARG A 108 -37.25 14.60 -1.77
CA ARG A 108 -38.50 14.98 -2.44
C ARG A 108 -38.45 14.65 -3.91
N SER A 109 -39.30 13.73 -4.34
CA SER A 109 -39.47 13.48 -5.77
C SER A 109 -40.33 14.56 -6.43
N HIS A 110 -40.15 14.76 -7.75
CA HIS A 110 -41.08 15.49 -8.60
C HIS A 110 -41.43 14.68 -9.85
N ALA A 111 -42.55 15.02 -10.49
CA ALA A 111 -43.13 14.24 -11.59
C ALA A 111 -42.47 14.48 -12.96
N GLY A 112 -41.16 14.75 -13.00
CA GLY A 112 -40.43 15.03 -14.23
C GLY A 112 -40.90 16.31 -14.95
N GLU A 113 -40.31 17.47 -14.62
CA GLU A 113 -40.52 18.67 -15.44
C GLU A 113 -39.52 18.65 -16.61
N GLY A 114 -39.92 19.15 -17.80
CA GLY A 114 -39.06 19.23 -19.00
C GLY A 114 -38.84 17.91 -19.76
N THR A 115 -37.98 17.94 -20.80
CA THR A 115 -37.67 16.76 -21.61
C THR A 115 -36.86 15.74 -20.81
N GLY A 116 -37.40 14.53 -20.60
CA GLY A 116 -36.67 13.43 -19.94
C GLY A 116 -36.47 13.61 -18.43
N GLY A 117 -37.33 14.40 -17.77
CA GLY A 117 -37.39 14.50 -16.30
C GLY A 117 -36.26 15.26 -15.61
N HIS A 118 -35.26 15.75 -16.35
CA HIS A 118 -34.04 16.37 -15.79
C HIS A 118 -34.15 17.89 -15.51
N ALA A 119 -35.31 18.53 -15.70
CA ALA A 119 -35.41 19.97 -15.43
C ALA A 119 -35.47 20.26 -13.92
N VAL A 120 -34.76 21.30 -13.49
CA VAL A 120 -34.81 21.85 -12.14
C VAL A 120 -36.19 22.47 -11.90
N PRO A 121 -37.02 21.92 -10.98
CA PRO A 121 -38.37 22.40 -10.81
C PRO A 121 -38.42 23.82 -10.25
N SER A 122 -39.35 24.64 -10.74
CA SER A 122 -39.48 26.04 -10.32
C SER A 122 -39.69 26.22 -8.81
N PHE A 123 -40.35 25.26 -8.14
CA PHE A 123 -40.59 25.30 -6.70
C PHE A 123 -39.31 25.25 -5.85
N THR A 124 -38.21 24.69 -6.40
CA THR A 124 -36.96 24.47 -5.66
C THR A 124 -36.30 25.78 -5.24
N ASN A 125 -36.55 26.88 -5.94
CA ASN A 125 -35.99 28.18 -5.56
C ASN A 125 -36.55 28.67 -4.22
N LYS A 126 -37.87 28.56 -4.03
CA LYS A 126 -38.54 28.95 -2.78
C LYS A 126 -38.17 27.99 -1.65
N GLU A 127 -38.25 26.68 -1.91
CA GLU A 127 -37.93 25.64 -0.92
C GLU A 127 -36.47 25.71 -0.44
N MET A 128 -35.53 26.01 -1.35
CA MET A 128 -34.12 26.20 -1.01
C MET A 128 -33.92 27.39 -0.06
N LEU A 129 -34.56 28.53 -0.33
CA LEU A 129 -34.45 29.70 0.54
C LEU A 129 -35.01 29.40 1.94
N GLU A 130 -36.18 28.76 2.02
CA GLU A 130 -36.79 28.35 3.30
C GLU A 130 -35.90 27.35 4.06
N THR A 131 -35.33 26.37 3.34
CA THR A 131 -34.42 25.36 3.92
C THR A 131 -33.14 26.02 4.45
N PHE A 132 -32.53 26.93 3.69
CA PHE A 132 -31.32 27.62 4.11
C PHE A 132 -31.55 28.58 5.27
N GLN A 133 -32.66 29.33 5.27
CA GLN A 133 -33.03 30.18 6.39
C GLN A 133 -33.19 29.36 7.67
N ARG A 134 -33.83 28.18 7.58
CA ARG A 134 -33.95 27.26 8.72
C ARG A 134 -32.59 26.75 9.18
N TRP A 135 -31.73 26.26 8.29
CA TRP A 135 -30.40 25.77 8.66
C TRP A 135 -29.49 26.85 9.24
N LEU A 136 -29.64 28.10 8.80
CA LEU A 136 -28.96 29.25 9.39
C LEU A 136 -29.44 29.53 10.81
N ALA A 137 -30.77 29.52 11.03
CA ALA A 137 -31.36 29.71 12.35
C ALA A 137 -31.01 28.59 13.33
N GLU A 138 -30.96 27.34 12.87
CA GLU A 138 -30.62 26.17 13.70
C GLU A 138 -29.12 26.07 14.04
N GLY A 139 -28.26 26.91 13.47
CA GLY A 139 -26.83 26.94 13.78
C GLY A 139 -26.03 25.69 13.37
N PRO A 140 -24.75 25.60 13.79
CA PRO A 140 -23.89 24.44 13.51
C PRO A 140 -24.43 23.20 14.23
N VAL A 141 -24.18 22.03 13.65
CA VAL A 141 -24.44 20.76 14.35
C VAL A 141 -23.30 20.54 15.34
N PRO A 142 -23.55 20.49 16.66
CA PRO A 142 -22.50 20.23 17.64
C PRO A 142 -21.90 18.84 17.40
N GLN A 143 -20.57 18.72 17.41
CA GLN A 143 -19.91 17.43 17.42
C GLN A 143 -19.84 16.93 18.85
N THR A 144 -20.86 16.21 19.31
CA THR A 144 -20.81 15.50 20.59
C THR A 144 -20.28 14.09 20.37
N GLU A 145 -19.21 13.77 21.07
CA GLU A 145 -18.66 12.42 21.28
C GLU A 145 -19.76 11.52 21.90
N PRO A 146 -19.85 10.21 21.56
CA PRO A 146 -21.01 9.41 21.96
C PRO A 146 -20.96 9.02 23.44
N GLU A 147 -22.06 9.27 24.15
CA GLU A 147 -22.40 8.71 25.47
C GLU A 147 -23.14 7.35 25.29
N PRO A 148 -23.01 6.37 26.21
CA PRO A 148 -23.40 4.98 25.94
C PRO A 148 -24.78 4.62 26.52
N GLU A 149 -25.71 4.16 25.68
CA GLU A 149 -26.84 3.28 26.07
C GLU A 149 -27.18 2.28 24.91
N THR A 150 -27.65 1.07 25.24
CA THR A 150 -27.68 -0.18 24.41
C THR A 150 -29.15 -0.66 24.10
N PRO A 151 -29.45 -1.67 23.22
CA PRO A 151 -29.76 -1.62 21.75
C PRO A 151 -31.19 -2.23 21.42
N PRO A 152 -31.67 -2.54 20.16
CA PRO A 152 -30.95 -2.89 18.91
C PRO A 152 -31.40 -2.24 17.57
N VAL A 153 -30.43 -1.69 16.84
CA VAL A 153 -30.35 -1.82 15.38
C VAL A 153 -29.14 -2.69 15.14
N SER A 154 -29.29 -3.80 14.41
CA SER A 154 -28.25 -4.83 14.26
C SER A 154 -26.91 -4.21 13.87
N ALA A 155 -25.98 -4.13 14.81
CA ALA A 155 -24.58 -3.87 14.49
C ALA A 155 -24.12 -4.99 13.55
N LEU A 156 -23.29 -4.64 12.56
CA LEU A 156 -22.64 -5.67 11.75
C LEU A 156 -21.87 -6.59 12.70
N PRO A 157 -21.95 -7.90 12.47
CA PRO A 157 -21.34 -8.87 13.34
C PRO A 157 -19.80 -8.69 13.35
N GLY A 158 -19.21 -8.68 14.54
CA GLY A 158 -17.79 -8.38 14.77
C GLY A 158 -16.85 -9.57 14.53
N ALA A 159 -15.68 -9.58 15.16
CA ALA A 159 -14.83 -10.78 15.18
C ALA A 159 -15.58 -12.03 15.68
N GLY A 160 -15.35 -13.16 15.01
CA GLY A 160 -16.01 -14.41 15.33
C GLY A 160 -16.03 -15.39 14.17
N THR A 161 -16.53 -16.59 14.44
CA THR A 161 -16.79 -17.61 13.41
C THR A 161 -18.29 -17.65 13.11
N TYR A 162 -18.64 -17.47 11.85
CA TYR A 162 -19.99 -17.49 11.32
C TYR A 162 -20.17 -18.77 10.52
N GLU A 163 -20.78 -19.76 11.17
CA GLU A 163 -21.02 -21.08 10.60
C GLU A 163 -22.02 -21.03 9.45
N ASN A 164 -22.01 -22.06 8.60
CA ASN A 164 -22.99 -22.22 7.54
C ASN A 164 -24.42 -22.17 8.10
N GLY A 165 -25.27 -21.31 7.53
CA GLY A 165 -26.64 -21.09 8.01
C GLY A 165 -26.78 -20.10 9.16
N ALA A 166 -25.69 -19.44 9.60
CA ALA A 166 -25.78 -18.29 10.48
C ALA A 166 -26.67 -17.19 9.87
N ALA A 167 -27.52 -16.55 10.68
CA ALA A 167 -28.50 -15.56 10.22
C ALA A 167 -27.86 -14.33 9.55
N GLN A 168 -26.59 -14.07 9.83
CA GLN A 168 -25.79 -13.00 9.25
C GLN A 168 -25.29 -13.30 7.84
N ILE A 169 -25.37 -14.56 7.40
CA ILE A 169 -24.96 -14.98 6.06
C ILE A 169 -26.20 -15.02 5.16
N VAL A 170 -26.26 -14.08 4.23
CA VAL A 170 -27.33 -13.98 3.25
C VAL A 170 -26.94 -14.80 2.02
N THR A 171 -27.80 -15.73 1.61
CA THR A 171 -27.53 -16.61 0.47
C THR A 171 -28.50 -16.36 -0.69
N THR A 172 -27.97 -16.38 -1.92
CA THR A 172 -28.75 -16.40 -3.17
C THR A 172 -28.66 -17.78 -3.81
N GLY A 173 -29.73 -18.23 -4.46
CA GLY A 173 -29.83 -19.56 -5.06
C GLY A 173 -30.31 -20.62 -4.06
N THR A 174 -30.35 -21.88 -4.49
CA THR A 174 -30.80 -22.99 -3.64
C THR A 174 -29.61 -23.62 -2.93
N TRP A 175 -29.65 -23.63 -1.60
CA TRP A 175 -28.60 -24.19 -0.74
C TRP A 175 -29.13 -25.41 0.00
N SER A 176 -28.30 -26.44 0.12
CA SER A 176 -28.57 -27.65 0.90
C SER A 176 -27.56 -27.75 2.03
N THR A 177 -27.98 -28.29 3.17
CA THR A 177 -27.10 -28.53 4.32
C THR A 177 -26.74 -30.00 4.41
N LEU A 178 -25.45 -30.29 4.57
CA LEU A 178 -24.93 -31.64 4.83
C LEU A 178 -24.34 -31.68 6.24
N LYS A 179 -24.91 -32.51 7.12
CA LYS A 179 -24.37 -32.73 8.47
C LYS A 179 -23.18 -33.68 8.44
N ALA A 180 -22.08 -33.29 9.06
CA ALA A 180 -20.90 -34.12 9.24
C ALA A 180 -20.02 -33.55 10.39
N ALA A 181 -19.77 -34.37 11.41
CA ALA A 181 -19.04 -33.96 12.61
C ALA A 181 -17.60 -33.46 12.36
N GLY A 182 -17.04 -33.74 11.18
CA GLY A 182 -15.70 -33.28 10.80
C GLY A 182 -15.62 -31.82 10.35
N ASP A 183 -16.75 -31.15 10.09
CA ASP A 183 -16.80 -29.74 9.65
C ASP A 183 -16.91 -28.77 10.85
N SER A 184 -16.72 -27.47 10.60
CA SER A 184 -17.01 -26.44 11.60
C SER A 184 -18.52 -26.42 11.86
N GLY A 185 -18.93 -26.17 13.11
CA GLY A 185 -20.33 -26.27 13.52
C GLY A 185 -21.02 -27.63 13.32
N GLY A 186 -20.33 -28.66 12.80
CA GLY A 186 -20.88 -29.98 12.50
C GLY A 186 -21.62 -30.11 11.16
N SER A 187 -21.51 -29.14 10.24
CA SER A 187 -22.13 -29.21 8.90
C SER A 187 -21.43 -28.34 7.85
N ILE A 188 -21.86 -28.47 6.59
CA ILE A 188 -21.61 -27.48 5.53
C ILE A 188 -22.91 -27.12 4.82
N ALA A 189 -22.96 -25.93 4.22
CA ALA A 189 -23.95 -25.57 3.21
C ALA A 189 -23.32 -25.65 1.82
N TYR A 190 -24.05 -26.13 0.83
CA TYR A 190 -23.57 -26.20 -0.55
C TYR A 190 -24.66 -25.85 -1.56
N SER A 191 -24.24 -25.38 -2.74
CA SER A 191 -25.13 -25.07 -3.85
C SER A 191 -24.53 -25.47 -5.19
N THR A 192 -25.39 -25.98 -6.07
CA THR A 192 -25.11 -26.25 -7.49
C THR A 192 -25.88 -25.31 -8.42
N THR A 193 -26.64 -24.35 -7.88
CA THR A 193 -27.45 -23.41 -8.67
C THR A 193 -26.56 -22.36 -9.34
N ALA A 194 -26.80 -22.07 -10.62
CA ALA A 194 -26.10 -20.98 -11.31
C ALA A 194 -26.38 -19.64 -10.62
N GLY A 195 -25.33 -18.82 -10.43
CA GLY A 195 -25.44 -17.55 -9.73
C GLY A 195 -25.61 -17.65 -8.21
N ALA A 196 -25.52 -18.85 -7.62
CA ALA A 196 -25.56 -18.99 -6.16
C ALA A 196 -24.43 -18.20 -5.48
N SER A 197 -24.75 -17.51 -4.40
CA SER A 197 -23.79 -16.76 -3.60
C SER A 197 -24.09 -16.85 -2.11
N ALA A 198 -23.08 -16.59 -1.29
CA ALA A 198 -23.22 -16.38 0.15
C ALA A 198 -22.45 -15.11 0.54
N THR A 199 -23.10 -14.22 1.27
CA THR A 199 -22.60 -12.90 1.60
C THR A 199 -22.67 -12.67 3.11
N LEU A 200 -21.56 -12.24 3.69
CA LEU A 200 -21.46 -11.79 5.08
C LEU A 200 -21.04 -10.32 5.09
N ALA A 201 -21.92 -9.45 5.59
CA ALA A 201 -21.51 -8.12 6.02
C ALA A 201 -21.00 -8.25 7.47
N PHE A 202 -19.84 -7.68 7.77
CA PHE A 202 -19.19 -7.76 9.08
C PHE A 202 -18.50 -6.45 9.43
N SER A 203 -18.23 -6.24 10.71
CA SER A 203 -17.33 -5.19 11.16
C SER A 203 -16.05 -5.85 11.62
N GLY A 204 -14.92 -5.53 11.00
CA GLY A 204 -13.64 -5.98 11.49
C GLY A 204 -12.45 -5.63 10.63
N THR A 205 -11.35 -6.34 10.83
CA THR A 205 -10.05 -6.05 10.18
C THR A 205 -9.52 -7.18 9.31
N SER A 206 -10.21 -8.32 9.27
CA SER A 206 -9.92 -9.40 8.33
C SER A 206 -11.11 -10.34 8.24
N VAL A 207 -11.19 -11.10 7.15
CA VAL A 207 -12.15 -12.19 6.98
C VAL A 207 -11.53 -13.33 6.20
N SER A 208 -11.84 -14.56 6.59
CA SER A 208 -11.40 -15.77 5.91
C SER A 208 -12.58 -16.68 5.58
N TRP A 209 -12.47 -17.38 4.45
CA TRP A 209 -13.44 -18.37 4.02
C TRP A 209 -12.95 -19.78 4.33
N ILE A 210 -13.67 -20.46 5.22
CA ILE A 210 -13.44 -21.84 5.60
C ILE A 210 -14.38 -22.74 4.80
N SER A 211 -13.85 -23.86 4.32
CA SER A 211 -14.67 -24.81 3.60
C SER A 211 -14.10 -26.21 3.47
N ARG A 212 -14.94 -27.12 2.96
CA ARG A 212 -14.59 -28.48 2.56
C ARG A 212 -14.14 -28.54 1.11
N LEU A 213 -12.99 -29.16 0.87
CA LEU A 213 -12.51 -29.50 -0.47
C LEU A 213 -13.02 -30.89 -0.87
N THR A 214 -13.51 -31.04 -2.10
CA THR A 214 -14.08 -32.31 -2.62
C THR A 214 -13.83 -32.47 -4.11
N ALA A 215 -14.07 -33.67 -4.64
CA ALA A 215 -13.99 -33.92 -6.08
C ALA A 215 -15.09 -33.20 -6.87
N SER A 216 -16.19 -32.77 -6.23
CA SER A 216 -17.33 -32.08 -6.86
C SER A 216 -17.25 -30.55 -6.81
N SER A 217 -16.21 -29.99 -6.18
CA SER A 217 -16.05 -28.55 -5.98
C SER A 217 -15.71 -27.83 -7.28
N GLY A 218 -16.28 -26.63 -7.45
CA GLY A 218 -15.99 -25.75 -8.59
C GLY A 218 -14.89 -24.74 -8.33
N ILE A 219 -14.62 -23.91 -9.34
CA ILE A 219 -13.87 -22.67 -9.18
C ILE A 219 -14.88 -21.59 -8.80
N ASN A 220 -14.64 -20.92 -7.67
CA ASN A 220 -15.55 -19.94 -7.09
C ASN A 220 -14.94 -18.54 -7.07
N GLU A 221 -15.76 -17.52 -7.27
CA GLU A 221 -15.35 -16.12 -7.20
C GLU A 221 -15.47 -15.61 -5.77
N VAL A 222 -14.55 -14.72 -5.37
CA VAL A 222 -14.56 -14.03 -4.08
C VAL A 222 -14.54 -12.54 -4.33
N GLU A 223 -15.46 -11.82 -3.69
CA GLU A 223 -15.57 -10.37 -3.72
C GLU A 223 -15.48 -9.82 -2.29
N VAL A 224 -14.72 -8.75 -2.11
CA VAL A 224 -14.69 -7.95 -0.88
C VAL A 224 -15.20 -6.56 -1.23
N ASP A 225 -16.19 -6.08 -0.47
CA ASP A 225 -16.81 -4.76 -0.67
C ASP A 225 -17.33 -4.55 -2.10
N GLY A 226 -17.84 -5.63 -2.70
CA GLY A 226 -18.36 -5.65 -4.07
C GLY A 226 -17.29 -5.70 -5.17
N VAL A 227 -16.00 -5.74 -4.81
CA VAL A 227 -14.89 -5.82 -5.76
C VAL A 227 -14.40 -7.27 -5.87
N PRO A 228 -14.33 -7.87 -7.07
CA PRO A 228 -13.71 -9.18 -7.26
C PRO A 228 -12.23 -9.17 -6.88
N VAL A 229 -11.83 -10.05 -5.94
CA VAL A 229 -10.47 -10.12 -5.41
C VAL A 229 -9.77 -11.45 -5.65
N ALA A 230 -10.51 -12.53 -5.88
CA ALA A 230 -9.92 -13.83 -6.15
C ALA A 230 -10.86 -14.78 -6.91
N THR A 231 -10.26 -15.79 -7.55
CA THR A 231 -10.93 -17.03 -7.93
C THR A 231 -10.26 -18.18 -7.20
N VAL A 232 -11.05 -19.12 -6.68
CA VAL A 232 -10.57 -20.19 -5.78
C VAL A 232 -10.99 -21.54 -6.35
N ASP A 233 -10.03 -22.33 -6.84
CA ASP A 233 -10.23 -23.75 -7.17
C ASP A 233 -10.18 -24.58 -5.89
N ARG A 234 -11.25 -25.31 -5.63
CA ARG A 234 -11.44 -26.09 -4.39
C ARG A 234 -11.49 -27.60 -4.66
N TYR A 235 -11.11 -28.02 -5.85
CA TYR A 235 -11.00 -29.42 -6.19
C TYR A 235 -10.01 -30.15 -5.28
N SER A 236 -10.42 -31.32 -4.80
CA SER A 236 -9.51 -32.28 -4.18
C SER A 236 -10.01 -33.70 -4.43
N ALA A 237 -9.11 -34.60 -4.83
CA ALA A 237 -9.45 -36.02 -5.06
C ALA A 237 -9.95 -36.72 -3.78
N THR A 238 -9.55 -36.23 -2.61
CA THR A 238 -9.97 -36.72 -1.29
C THR A 238 -10.64 -35.60 -0.50
N THR A 239 -11.70 -35.92 0.25
CA THR A 239 -12.39 -34.92 1.07
C THR A 239 -11.48 -34.38 2.18
N ARG A 240 -11.39 -33.04 2.29
CA ARG A 240 -10.68 -32.35 3.37
C ARG A 240 -11.58 -31.26 3.96
N SER A 241 -11.95 -31.38 5.22
CA SER A 241 -12.80 -30.42 5.95
C SER A 241 -12.00 -29.28 6.59
N LYS A 242 -12.66 -28.19 6.99
CA LYS A 242 -12.08 -27.06 7.75
C LYS A 242 -10.85 -26.42 7.10
N GLN A 243 -10.85 -26.31 5.77
CA GLN A 243 -9.73 -25.70 5.05
C GLN A 243 -10.00 -24.20 4.89
N THR A 244 -9.06 -23.36 5.31
CA THR A 244 -9.03 -21.94 4.91
C THR A 244 -8.66 -21.88 3.45
N VAL A 245 -9.64 -21.60 2.58
CA VAL A 245 -9.42 -21.60 1.13
C VAL A 245 -9.09 -20.21 0.59
N TRP A 246 -9.39 -19.17 1.38
CA TRP A 246 -9.08 -17.78 1.06
C TRP A 246 -9.10 -16.92 2.33
N SER A 247 -8.31 -15.85 2.34
CA SER A 247 -8.26 -14.83 3.39
C SER A 247 -8.06 -13.44 2.79
N SER A 248 -8.68 -12.42 3.37
CA SER A 248 -8.51 -11.02 2.95
C SER A 248 -7.14 -10.44 3.26
N GLY A 249 -6.39 -11.04 4.19
CA GLY A 249 -5.32 -10.33 4.89
C GLY A 249 -5.92 -9.19 5.75
N GLN A 250 -5.11 -8.15 5.99
CA GLN A 250 -5.53 -6.98 6.77
C GLN A 250 -6.41 -6.05 5.94
N LEU A 251 -7.59 -5.72 6.48
CA LEU A 251 -8.52 -4.70 6.01
C LEU A 251 -8.44 -3.49 6.95
N ALA A 252 -8.97 -2.35 6.49
CA ALA A 252 -9.21 -1.22 7.37
C ALA A 252 -10.14 -1.65 8.52
N ALA A 253 -10.01 -1.06 9.71
CA ALA A 253 -10.98 -1.33 10.76
C ALA A 253 -12.32 -0.70 10.38
N GLY A 254 -13.35 -1.53 10.21
CA GLY A 254 -14.67 -1.01 9.88
C GLY A 254 -15.59 -2.04 9.27
N ALA A 255 -16.67 -1.53 8.67
CA ALA A 255 -17.66 -2.33 7.98
C ALA A 255 -17.11 -2.84 6.64
N HIS A 256 -17.24 -4.13 6.40
CA HIS A 256 -16.85 -4.81 5.18
C HIS A 256 -17.91 -5.84 4.77
N THR A 257 -17.86 -6.26 3.51
CA THR A 257 -18.72 -7.33 2.98
C THR A 257 -17.86 -8.35 2.25
N LEU A 258 -17.98 -9.63 2.64
CA LEU A 258 -17.43 -10.75 1.89
C LEU A 258 -18.54 -11.46 1.13
N THR A 259 -18.40 -11.60 -0.19
CA THR A 259 -19.30 -12.41 -1.03
C THR A 259 -18.50 -13.51 -1.71
N ILE A 260 -18.96 -14.75 -1.58
CA ILE A 260 -18.48 -15.89 -2.38
C ILE A 260 -19.56 -16.24 -3.40
N ARG A 261 -19.17 -16.47 -4.66
CA ARG A 261 -20.10 -16.79 -5.74
C ARG A 261 -19.68 -18.06 -6.48
N ARG A 262 -20.69 -18.81 -6.91
CA ARG A 262 -20.49 -19.98 -7.76
C ARG A 262 -20.07 -19.55 -9.16
N GLY A 263 -18.81 -19.82 -9.52
CA GLY A 263 -18.32 -19.62 -10.88
C GLY A 263 -18.89 -20.66 -11.85
N SER A 264 -18.67 -20.41 -13.14
CA SER A 264 -19.11 -21.30 -14.23
C SER A 264 -18.08 -22.38 -14.60
N SER A 265 -16.85 -22.28 -14.09
CA SER A 265 -15.73 -23.17 -14.41
C SER A 265 -15.40 -24.16 -13.28
N ARG A 266 -14.71 -25.24 -13.64
CA ARG A 266 -14.18 -26.25 -12.72
C ARG A 266 -12.82 -26.74 -13.19
N ASN A 267 -12.05 -27.32 -12.27
CA ASN A 267 -10.91 -28.15 -12.62
C ASN A 267 -11.36 -29.29 -13.57
N PRO A 268 -10.59 -29.62 -14.63
CA PRO A 268 -10.93 -30.73 -15.52
C PRO A 268 -11.10 -32.09 -14.80
N ALA A 269 -10.40 -32.30 -13.69
CA ALA A 269 -10.52 -33.50 -12.86
C ALA A 269 -11.71 -33.48 -11.90
N ALA A 270 -12.37 -32.35 -11.70
CA ALA A 270 -13.53 -32.25 -10.83
C ALA A 270 -14.76 -32.87 -11.49
N SER A 271 -15.67 -33.47 -10.71
CA SER A 271 -16.94 -34.01 -11.18
C SER A 271 -18.07 -32.97 -11.26
N GLY A 272 -17.87 -31.76 -10.72
CA GLY A 272 -18.88 -30.71 -10.70
C GLY A 272 -18.31 -29.31 -10.47
N THR A 273 -19.21 -28.36 -10.25
CA THR A 273 -18.93 -26.92 -10.05
C THR A 273 -19.51 -26.43 -8.72
N THR A 274 -19.57 -27.31 -7.71
CA THR A 274 -20.29 -27.04 -6.45
C THR A 274 -19.62 -25.91 -5.65
N LEU A 275 -20.40 -24.96 -5.16
CA LEU A 275 -19.97 -23.99 -4.14
C LEU A 275 -20.26 -24.57 -2.77
N ILE A 276 -19.27 -24.55 -1.87
CA ILE A 276 -19.40 -25.08 -0.50
C ILE A 276 -18.97 -24.02 0.50
N LEU A 277 -19.78 -23.80 1.53
CA LEU A 277 -19.52 -22.94 2.68
C LEU A 277 -19.53 -23.80 3.96
N ASP A 278 -18.42 -23.77 4.70
CA ASP A 278 -18.34 -24.31 6.07
C ASP A 278 -18.51 -23.14 7.05
N ALA A 279 -17.61 -22.15 7.01
CA ALA A 279 -17.75 -20.94 7.82
C ALA A 279 -17.07 -19.71 7.21
N PHE A 280 -17.40 -18.53 7.71
CA PHE A 280 -16.58 -17.33 7.60
C PHE A 280 -15.96 -17.00 8.96
N VAL A 281 -14.69 -16.61 8.98
CA VAL A 281 -14.00 -16.21 10.21
C VAL A 281 -13.59 -14.76 10.10
N VAL A 282 -14.16 -13.89 10.93
CA VAL A 282 -13.85 -12.46 11.01
C VAL A 282 -12.84 -12.23 12.13
N GLY A 283 -11.80 -11.45 11.86
CA GLY A 283 -10.79 -11.05 12.84
C GLY A 283 -10.84 -9.56 13.17
N ASP A 284 -10.73 -9.25 14.47
CA ASP A 284 -10.54 -7.91 15.01
C ASP A 284 -9.17 -7.85 15.69
N SER A 285 -8.14 -7.71 14.87
CA SER A 285 -6.82 -7.29 15.33
C SER A 285 -6.73 -5.79 15.15
N ALA A 286 -6.46 -5.04 16.23
CA ALA A 286 -6.11 -3.63 16.13
C ALA A 286 -5.15 -3.44 14.95
N PRO A 287 -5.36 -2.45 14.06
CA PRO A 287 -4.43 -2.24 12.96
C PRO A 287 -3.03 -2.21 13.55
N ALA A 288 -2.14 -3.05 13.02
CA ALA A 288 -0.73 -2.92 13.36
C ALA A 288 -0.41 -1.43 13.20
N PRO A 289 0.17 -0.77 14.22
CA PRO A 289 0.37 0.67 14.18
C PRO A 289 0.97 1.01 12.82
N VAL A 290 0.35 1.94 12.08
CA VAL A 290 0.92 2.46 10.83
C VAL A 290 2.29 3.00 11.20
N THR A 291 3.32 2.17 11.02
CA THR A 291 4.69 2.56 11.27
C THR A 291 5.03 3.52 10.16
N SER A 292 4.83 4.82 10.43
CA SER A 292 5.35 5.88 9.57
C SER A 292 6.83 5.62 9.34
N VAL A 293 7.31 5.99 8.16
CA VAL A 293 8.74 5.98 7.89
C VAL A 293 9.40 6.99 8.85
N PRO A 294 10.28 6.56 9.76
CA PRO A 294 10.96 7.46 10.68
C PRO A 294 11.86 8.41 9.90
N SER A 295 12.23 9.54 10.49
CA SER A 295 13.17 10.48 9.86
C SER A 295 14.56 9.85 9.70
N PRO A 296 15.24 10.07 8.58
CA PRO A 296 16.64 9.65 8.41
C PRO A 296 17.58 10.47 9.31
N VAL A 297 18.78 9.94 9.52
CA VAL A 297 19.90 10.67 10.15
C VAL A 297 20.76 11.42 9.14
N ALA A 298 20.61 11.13 7.84
CA ALA A 298 21.17 11.93 6.75
C ALA A 298 20.29 11.82 5.49
N ASP A 299 20.12 12.92 4.76
CA ASP A 299 19.29 12.99 3.54
C ASP A 299 19.91 13.97 2.54
N TRP A 300 20.51 13.43 1.48
CA TRP A 300 21.12 14.22 0.41
C TRP A 300 20.27 14.19 -0.86
N SER A 301 19.71 15.37 -1.18
CA SER A 301 18.97 15.62 -2.42
C SER A 301 19.84 16.16 -3.55
N PHE A 302 21.14 16.44 -3.30
CA PHE A 302 22.08 17.03 -4.25
C PHE A 302 21.60 18.38 -4.83
N ALA A 303 20.99 19.23 -4.00
CA ALA A 303 20.38 20.48 -4.45
C ALA A 303 21.41 21.54 -4.88
N GLU A 304 22.62 21.48 -4.34
CA GLU A 304 23.73 22.36 -4.72
C GLU A 304 24.26 22.03 -6.12
N SER A 305 24.79 23.02 -6.82
CA SER A 305 25.39 22.83 -8.15
C SER A 305 26.76 22.14 -8.11
N THR A 306 27.46 22.22 -6.98
CA THR A 306 28.76 21.58 -6.74
C THR A 306 28.87 21.14 -5.29
N ALA A 307 29.71 20.14 -5.01
CA ALA A 307 30.05 19.77 -3.63
C ALA A 307 30.66 20.96 -2.86
N PRO A 308 30.53 21.02 -1.51
CA PRO A 308 29.93 20.01 -0.66
C PRO A 308 28.40 19.95 -0.77
N PHE A 309 27.82 18.76 -0.78
CA PHE A 309 26.37 18.55 -0.81
C PHE A 309 25.83 18.41 0.59
N THR A 310 24.98 19.35 1.01
CA THR A 310 24.47 19.43 2.37
C THR A 310 23.36 18.39 2.58
N SER A 311 23.35 17.75 3.75
CA SER A 311 22.20 16.93 4.17
C SER A 311 21.07 17.84 4.65
N ALA A 312 19.82 17.52 4.27
CA ALA A 312 18.63 18.19 4.81
C ALA A 312 18.43 17.93 6.31
N VAL A 313 19.06 16.90 6.86
CA VAL A 313 19.06 16.59 8.30
C VAL A 313 20.14 17.41 9.01
N ALA A 314 19.73 18.27 9.94
CA ALA A 314 20.64 19.09 10.73
C ALA A 314 21.63 18.24 11.54
N GLY A 315 22.91 18.60 11.50
CA GLY A 315 23.99 17.89 12.21
C GLY A 315 24.57 16.69 11.46
N ALA A 316 24.00 16.30 10.31
CA ALA A 316 24.60 15.33 9.42
C ALA A 316 25.71 15.97 8.56
N PRO A 317 26.79 15.24 8.25
CA PRO A 317 27.89 15.76 7.46
C PRO A 317 27.48 16.02 6.01
N ALA A 318 28.14 17.00 5.38
CA ALA A 318 28.02 17.23 3.95
C ALA A 318 28.93 16.28 3.17
N LEU A 319 28.49 15.84 1.98
CA LEU A 319 29.29 15.01 1.10
C LEU A 319 30.29 15.87 0.33
N GLN A 320 31.58 15.59 0.51
CA GLN A 320 32.67 16.27 -0.16
C GLN A 320 32.97 15.61 -1.51
N GLN A 321 33.45 16.40 -2.47
CA GLN A 321 34.00 15.85 -3.72
C GLN A 321 35.29 15.09 -3.42
N GLY A 322 35.39 13.84 -3.86
CA GLY A 322 36.63 13.08 -3.77
C GLY A 322 37.76 13.65 -4.62
N VAL A 323 39.01 13.41 -4.22
CA VAL A 323 40.18 13.90 -4.98
C VAL A 323 40.19 13.28 -6.38
N GLY A 324 40.24 14.12 -7.42
CA GLY A 324 40.18 13.68 -8.82
C GLY A 324 38.79 13.28 -9.32
N SER A 325 37.76 13.38 -8.48
CA SER A 325 36.38 13.22 -8.90
C SER A 325 35.88 14.47 -9.62
N THR A 326 35.05 14.24 -10.63
CA THR A 326 34.36 15.23 -11.45
C THR A 326 32.84 15.03 -11.44
N ALA A 327 32.30 14.33 -10.44
CA ALA A 327 30.88 13.98 -10.36
C ALA A 327 30.02 15.24 -10.50
N GLN A 328 29.02 15.19 -11.38
CA GLN A 328 28.22 16.34 -11.75
C GLN A 328 26.77 16.16 -11.31
N VAL A 329 26.17 17.27 -10.88
CA VAL A 329 24.74 17.31 -10.59
C VAL A 329 23.97 17.24 -11.91
N VAL A 330 22.94 16.40 -11.94
CA VAL A 330 22.07 16.20 -13.10
C VAL A 330 20.61 16.25 -12.69
N ALA A 331 19.74 16.64 -13.60
CA ALA A 331 18.31 16.59 -13.38
C ALA A 331 17.81 15.13 -13.39
N THR A 332 16.93 14.79 -12.46
CA THR A 332 16.28 13.48 -12.34
C THR A 332 14.78 13.66 -12.09
N PRO A 333 13.96 12.60 -12.26
CA PRO A 333 12.54 12.63 -11.88
C PRO A 333 12.30 12.96 -10.39
N PHE A 334 13.34 12.82 -9.55
CA PHE A 334 13.26 13.01 -8.12
C PHE A 334 13.75 14.39 -7.65
N GLY A 335 14.08 15.28 -8.59
CA GLY A 335 14.83 16.52 -8.36
C GLY A 335 16.28 16.39 -8.84
N PRO A 336 17.22 17.21 -8.34
CA PRO A 336 18.64 17.01 -8.59
C PRO A 336 19.14 15.63 -8.14
N GLY A 337 20.12 15.10 -8.84
CA GLY A 337 20.84 13.87 -8.53
C GLY A 337 22.30 14.00 -8.92
N ILE A 338 23.09 12.96 -8.69
CA ILE A 338 24.54 12.97 -8.94
C ILE A 338 24.90 11.89 -9.97
N ALA A 339 25.54 12.30 -11.07
CA ALA A 339 26.06 11.40 -12.09
C ALA A 339 27.49 10.96 -11.76
N MET A 340 27.75 9.66 -11.91
CA MET A 340 29.03 9.01 -11.64
C MET A 340 29.55 8.31 -12.89
N ASN A 341 30.84 8.55 -13.21
CA ASN A 341 31.47 8.08 -14.44
C ASN A 341 32.08 6.65 -14.39
N GLY A 342 32.04 5.96 -13.24
CA GLY A 342 32.63 4.63 -13.07
C GLY A 342 34.17 4.56 -13.06
N LYS A 343 34.86 5.71 -13.11
CA LYS A 343 36.33 5.78 -13.28
C LYS A 343 37.02 6.51 -12.13
N THR A 344 36.58 7.72 -11.84
CA THR A 344 37.18 8.59 -10.81
C THR A 344 36.13 9.16 -9.87
N ASP A 345 34.86 9.13 -10.28
CA ASP A 345 33.81 9.82 -9.53
C ASP A 345 33.49 9.12 -8.22
N HIS A 346 33.58 9.89 -7.14
CA HIS A 346 33.20 9.49 -5.80
C HIS A 346 32.99 10.73 -4.94
N LEU A 347 32.13 10.59 -3.92
CA LEU A 347 32.00 11.56 -2.84
C LEU A 347 32.37 10.88 -1.52
N LEU A 348 32.73 11.69 -0.52
CA LEU A 348 33.08 11.14 0.79
C LEU A 348 32.74 12.07 1.96
N VAL A 349 32.63 11.45 3.14
CA VAL A 349 32.78 12.09 4.44
C VAL A 349 34.00 11.45 5.11
N PRO A 350 35.03 12.23 5.47
CA PRO A 350 36.21 11.69 6.14
C PRO A 350 35.84 10.99 7.45
N LYS A 351 36.57 9.94 7.84
CA LYS A 351 36.31 9.15 9.06
C LYS A 351 36.23 9.99 10.35
N GLY A 352 36.93 11.12 10.39
CA GLY A 352 36.92 12.06 11.52
C GLY A 352 35.64 12.91 11.61
N GLU A 353 34.82 12.92 10.55
CA GLU A 353 33.65 13.78 10.37
C GLU A 353 32.35 12.98 10.22
N LEU A 354 32.38 11.65 10.39
CA LEU A 354 31.21 10.77 10.19
C LEU A 354 29.98 11.21 10.99
N GLY A 355 30.19 11.73 12.21
CA GLY A 355 29.11 12.11 13.11
C GLY A 355 28.06 11.00 13.26
N PRO A 356 26.77 11.25 12.90
CA PRO A 356 25.70 10.26 13.00
C PRO A 356 25.88 9.04 12.07
N LEU A 357 26.83 9.06 11.12
CA LEU A 357 27.10 7.94 10.21
C LEU A 357 28.00 6.86 10.84
N ASN A 358 28.63 7.08 12.00
CA ASN A 358 29.38 6.02 12.68
C ASN A 358 28.44 5.09 13.48
N LEU A 359 27.62 4.34 12.75
CA LEU A 359 26.54 3.52 13.32
C LEU A 359 27.04 2.33 14.14
N GLY A 360 28.24 1.82 13.88
CA GLY A 360 28.85 0.76 14.69
C GLY A 360 29.29 1.20 16.07
N ALA A 361 29.52 2.51 16.27
CA ALA A 361 29.78 3.10 17.59
C ALA A 361 28.50 3.60 18.30
N SER A 362 27.34 3.57 17.63
CA SER A 362 26.07 4.04 18.17
C SER A 362 25.02 2.92 18.23
N THR A 363 24.06 2.88 17.31
CA THR A 363 22.90 1.99 17.36
C THR A 363 23.21 0.56 16.93
N GLY A 364 24.28 0.35 16.15
CA GLY A 364 24.61 -0.92 15.50
C GLY A 364 23.64 -1.31 14.37
N GLN A 365 22.72 -0.43 14.01
CA GLN A 365 21.68 -0.65 13.01
C GLN A 365 21.76 0.37 11.89
N VAL A 366 21.29 0.00 10.71
CA VAL A 366 21.34 0.90 9.55
C VAL A 366 20.23 0.60 8.54
N THR A 367 19.73 1.65 7.90
CA THR A 367 19.11 1.54 6.58
C THR A 367 19.76 2.52 5.62
N ILE A 368 20.06 2.10 4.40
CA ILE A 368 20.42 2.99 3.29
C ILE A 368 19.37 2.84 2.20
N ALA A 369 18.82 3.95 1.72
CA ALA A 369 17.92 3.97 0.57
C ALA A 369 18.42 4.99 -0.47
N VAL A 370 18.41 4.61 -1.74
CA VAL A 370 18.82 5.47 -2.85
C VAL A 370 18.11 5.07 -4.14
N TRP A 371 17.67 6.06 -4.91
CA TRP A 371 17.20 5.84 -6.27
C TRP A 371 18.41 5.74 -7.19
N VAL A 372 18.43 4.72 -8.04
CA VAL A 372 19.58 4.38 -8.89
C VAL A 372 19.11 4.24 -10.33
N LEU A 373 19.77 4.98 -11.23
CA LEU A 373 19.74 4.73 -12.66
C LEU A 373 21.07 4.09 -13.04
N ASN A 374 21.08 2.75 -13.11
CA ASN A 374 22.31 2.00 -13.40
C ASN A 374 22.56 1.95 -14.93
N SER A 375 23.78 2.24 -15.36
CA SER A 375 24.15 2.28 -16.78
C SER A 375 25.16 1.21 -17.23
N ASP A 376 25.76 0.45 -16.31
CA ASP A 376 26.80 -0.56 -16.61
C ASP A 376 26.62 -1.84 -15.76
N PRO A 377 26.94 -3.06 -16.29
CA PRO A 377 27.07 -4.28 -15.49
C PRO A 377 28.01 -4.21 -14.28
N ASP A 378 29.07 -3.39 -14.30
CA ASP A 378 30.16 -3.44 -13.32
C ASP A 378 30.01 -2.47 -12.14
N GLY A 379 28.90 -1.74 -12.05
CA GLY A 379 28.66 -0.78 -10.97
C GLY A 379 28.56 -1.47 -9.60
N ALA A 380 29.41 -1.09 -8.64
CA ALA A 380 29.55 -1.85 -7.40
C ALA A 380 29.10 -1.11 -6.13
N CYS A 381 29.67 0.04 -5.73
CA CYS A 381 29.31 0.72 -4.47
C CYS A 381 28.39 1.92 -4.66
N LEU A 382 27.25 1.93 -3.96
CA LEU A 382 26.33 3.06 -3.95
C LEU A 382 26.66 4.03 -2.83
N ALA A 383 26.62 3.57 -1.58
CA ALA A 383 26.95 4.39 -0.41
C ALA A 383 27.23 3.54 0.85
N GLY A 384 28.06 4.05 1.75
CA GLY A 384 28.25 3.48 3.10
C GLY A 384 29.62 3.77 3.68
N VAL A 385 29.91 3.25 4.87
CA VAL A 385 31.24 3.34 5.50
C VAL A 385 32.08 2.13 5.12
N TRP A 386 32.99 2.32 4.17
CA TRP A 386 33.75 1.22 3.58
C TRP A 386 35.13 1.63 3.07
N GLU A 387 36.16 1.08 3.69
CA GLU A 387 37.55 1.17 3.25
C GLU A 387 38.19 -0.22 3.37
N GLU A 388 38.81 -0.69 2.29
CA GLU A 388 39.59 -1.92 2.30
C GLU A 388 41.06 -1.60 2.55
N SER A 389 41.60 -1.93 3.72
CA SER A 389 42.97 -1.53 4.02
C SER A 389 43.86 -2.67 4.49
N THR A 390 45.12 -2.61 4.06
CA THR A 390 46.21 -3.46 4.55
C THR A 390 46.76 -2.98 5.89
N VAL A 391 46.51 -1.72 6.27
CA VAL A 391 46.95 -1.13 7.55
C VAL A 391 45.90 -1.16 8.65
N GLY A 392 44.67 -1.63 8.35
CA GLY A 392 43.66 -1.88 9.36
C GLY A 392 42.29 -2.27 8.81
N PRO A 393 41.45 -2.93 9.62
CA PRO A 393 40.09 -3.30 9.22
C PRO A 393 39.11 -2.12 9.35
N LEU A 394 38.78 -1.48 8.22
CA LEU A 394 38.04 -0.21 8.20
C LEU A 394 36.62 -0.31 7.60
N ARG A 395 36.16 -1.51 7.24
CA ARG A 395 34.78 -1.73 6.73
C ARG A 395 33.77 -1.69 7.87
N SER A 396 32.55 -1.22 7.61
CA SER A 396 31.44 -1.32 8.57
C SER A 396 30.14 -1.73 7.88
N TYR A 397 29.59 -0.89 7.03
CA TYR A 397 28.36 -1.17 6.30
C TYR A 397 28.37 -0.45 4.95
N ALA A 398 27.82 -1.04 3.91
CA ALA A 398 27.61 -0.34 2.64
C ALA A 398 26.57 -1.03 1.75
N LEU A 399 25.86 -0.22 0.98
CA LEU A 399 24.93 -0.65 -0.04
C LEU A 399 25.64 -0.75 -1.39
N PHE A 400 25.55 -1.92 -2.00
CA PHE A 400 26.13 -2.24 -3.30
C PHE A 400 25.03 -2.65 -4.28
N ASN A 401 25.34 -2.58 -5.57
CA ASN A 401 24.48 -3.09 -6.64
C ASN A 401 25.19 -4.16 -7.52
N ASN A 402 26.44 -4.48 -7.22
CA ASN A 402 27.16 -5.63 -7.77
C ASN A 402 28.25 -6.11 -6.81
N LEU A 403 28.14 -7.37 -6.37
CA LEU A 403 29.16 -8.11 -5.62
C LEU A 403 29.25 -9.55 -6.13
N SER A 404 29.97 -9.76 -7.23
CA SER A 404 29.96 -11.03 -7.97
C SER A 404 30.52 -12.24 -7.21
N ALA A 405 31.47 -12.03 -6.30
CA ALA A 405 32.23 -13.10 -5.64
C ALA A 405 31.35 -14.16 -4.92
N TYR A 406 30.26 -13.74 -4.28
CA TYR A 406 29.39 -14.64 -3.51
C TYR A 406 27.91 -14.49 -3.88
N GLY A 407 27.61 -14.30 -5.17
CA GLY A 407 26.25 -14.37 -5.71
C GLY A 407 25.47 -13.05 -5.72
N GLY A 408 26.14 -11.92 -5.46
CA GLY A 408 25.59 -10.56 -5.53
C GLY A 408 25.73 -9.88 -6.90
N TRP A 409 26.02 -10.63 -7.96
CA TRP A 409 26.20 -10.08 -9.31
C TRP A 409 24.89 -9.48 -9.83
N GLU A 410 24.90 -8.18 -10.15
CA GLU A 410 23.73 -7.40 -10.58
C GLU A 410 22.53 -7.47 -9.64
N ARG A 411 22.78 -7.23 -8.36
CA ARG A 411 21.79 -7.33 -7.29
C ARG A 411 22.01 -6.24 -6.27
N VAL A 412 20.92 -5.73 -5.69
CA VAL A 412 21.01 -4.91 -4.48
C VAL A 412 21.60 -5.77 -3.37
N CYS A 413 22.70 -5.31 -2.78
CA CYS A 413 23.41 -6.01 -1.73
C CYS A 413 23.66 -5.10 -0.53
N MET A 414 23.21 -5.50 0.66
CA MET A 414 23.51 -4.79 1.91
C MET A 414 24.67 -5.48 2.61
N HIS A 415 25.83 -4.86 2.57
CA HIS A 415 27.04 -5.37 3.19
C HIS A 415 27.16 -4.88 4.63
N VAL A 416 27.51 -5.79 5.55
CA VAL A 416 27.78 -5.52 6.96
C VAL A 416 29.11 -6.14 7.40
N SER A 417 29.75 -5.58 8.42
CA SER A 417 31.03 -6.06 8.93
C SER A 417 31.30 -5.55 10.34
N LYS A 418 31.52 -6.47 11.29
CA LYS A 418 32.04 -6.16 12.63
C LYS A 418 33.56 -6.05 12.63
N LEU A 419 34.20 -7.03 11.99
CA LEU A 419 35.65 -7.19 12.02
C LEU A 419 36.39 -6.22 11.11
N GLY A 420 35.68 -5.56 10.18
CA GLY A 420 36.20 -4.56 9.24
C GLY A 420 37.14 -5.09 8.15
N GLY A 421 37.39 -6.40 8.10
CA GLY A 421 38.22 -7.09 7.11
C GLY A 421 37.42 -8.12 6.29
N PRO A 422 38.09 -9.07 5.62
CA PRO A 422 37.44 -10.24 5.03
C PRO A 422 36.75 -11.11 6.11
N THR A 423 35.75 -11.90 5.69
CA THR A 423 35.12 -12.88 6.58
C THR A 423 36.15 -13.95 6.98
N PRO A 424 36.28 -14.34 8.25
CA PRO A 424 37.26 -15.34 8.68
C PRO A 424 37.17 -16.63 7.87
N GLY A 425 38.30 -17.07 7.32
CA GLY A 425 38.37 -18.26 6.46
C GLY A 425 38.06 -18.03 4.98
N TYR A 426 37.72 -16.80 4.57
CA TYR A 426 37.42 -16.44 3.18
C TYR A 426 38.39 -15.39 2.64
N PRO A 427 38.72 -15.42 1.34
CA PRO A 427 39.63 -14.43 0.73
C PRO A 427 39.00 -13.03 0.64
N HIS A 428 37.67 -12.97 0.53
CA HIS A 428 36.90 -11.73 0.46
C HIS A 428 35.75 -11.78 1.46
N SER A 429 35.25 -10.60 1.82
CA SER A 429 34.09 -10.47 2.67
C SER A 429 32.84 -10.99 1.97
N ARG A 430 32.11 -11.88 2.63
CA ARG A 430 30.84 -12.46 2.14
C ARG A 430 29.63 -12.01 2.95
N ASP A 431 29.85 -11.17 3.95
CA ASP A 431 28.87 -10.79 4.96
C ASP A 431 27.88 -9.74 4.45
N TYR A 432 27.03 -10.16 3.52
CA TYR A 432 26.04 -9.30 2.90
C TYR A 432 24.79 -10.07 2.49
N SER A 433 23.65 -9.38 2.58
CA SER A 433 22.44 -9.83 1.91
C SER A 433 22.45 -9.47 0.43
N ALA A 434 21.75 -10.24 -0.40
CA ALA A 434 21.65 -10.01 -1.85
C ALA A 434 20.25 -10.35 -2.36
N GLU A 435 19.59 -9.38 -3.00
CA GLU A 435 18.24 -9.54 -3.52
C GLU A 435 18.18 -10.54 -4.71
N PRO A 436 17.32 -11.59 -4.66
CA PRO A 436 17.16 -12.57 -5.74
C PRO A 436 16.66 -12.04 -7.09
N ARG A 437 16.02 -10.87 -7.14
CA ARG A 437 15.75 -10.19 -8.41
C ARG A 437 17.00 -9.49 -8.92
N ARG A 438 17.24 -9.59 -10.24
CA ARG A 438 18.31 -8.85 -10.90
C ARG A 438 17.87 -7.42 -11.19
N LEU A 439 18.85 -6.53 -11.26
CA LEU A 439 18.64 -5.14 -11.66
C LEU A 439 18.28 -5.06 -13.15
N THR A 440 17.46 -4.06 -13.50
CA THR A 440 17.17 -3.68 -14.87
C THR A 440 17.92 -2.40 -15.18
N ARG A 441 18.83 -2.44 -16.15
CA ARG A 441 19.62 -1.26 -16.54
C ARG A 441 18.77 -0.25 -17.30
N GLY A 442 19.13 1.03 -17.21
CA GLY A 442 18.47 2.10 -17.95
C GLY A 442 17.08 2.50 -17.41
N ILE A 443 16.65 1.94 -16.28
CA ILE A 443 15.46 2.39 -15.55
C ILE A 443 15.85 2.82 -14.14
N TRP A 444 15.06 3.73 -13.56
CA TRP A 444 15.18 4.09 -12.16
C TRP A 444 14.65 2.97 -11.28
N GLN A 445 15.46 2.53 -10.32
CA GLN A 445 15.06 1.55 -9.31
C GLN A 445 15.41 2.04 -7.92
N LEU A 446 14.56 1.75 -6.94
CA LEU A 446 14.85 2.04 -5.54
C LEU A 446 15.63 0.89 -4.94
N HIS A 447 16.87 1.17 -4.53
CA HIS A 447 17.73 0.21 -3.86
C HIS A 447 17.73 0.51 -2.37
N VAL A 448 17.38 -0.49 -1.55
CA VAL A 448 17.38 -0.34 -0.09
C VAL A 448 18.09 -1.52 0.56
N GLY A 449 18.93 -1.23 1.55
CA GLY A 449 19.53 -2.22 2.42
C GLY A 449 19.26 -1.89 3.88
N THR A 450 18.80 -2.87 4.66
CA THR A 450 18.56 -2.72 6.11
C THR A 450 19.43 -3.70 6.89
N TYR A 451 19.82 -3.32 8.10
CA TYR A 451 20.48 -4.19 9.07
C TYR A 451 20.04 -3.83 10.48
N ASP A 452 19.49 -4.80 11.22
CA ASP A 452 18.90 -4.59 12.55
C ASP A 452 19.88 -4.88 13.71
N GLY A 453 21.17 -5.06 13.41
CA GLY A 453 22.17 -5.52 14.37
C GLY A 453 22.37 -7.04 14.37
N SER A 454 21.51 -7.77 13.65
CA SER A 454 21.58 -9.23 13.56
C SER A 454 21.28 -9.81 12.19
N VAL A 455 20.50 -9.12 11.36
CA VAL A 455 20.04 -9.60 10.06
C VAL A 455 20.09 -8.47 9.05
N ALA A 456 20.76 -8.73 7.93
CA ALA A 456 20.79 -7.83 6.77
C ALA A 456 19.72 -8.25 5.74
N ILE A 457 19.00 -7.28 5.16
CA ILE A 457 18.01 -7.50 4.11
C ILE A 457 18.24 -6.51 2.98
N SER A 458 18.16 -7.00 1.74
CA SER A 458 18.20 -6.18 0.53
C SER A 458 16.84 -6.15 -0.13
N TYR A 459 16.40 -4.95 -0.52
CA TYR A 459 15.13 -4.70 -1.19
C TYR A 459 15.38 -4.06 -2.55
N LEU A 460 14.56 -4.44 -3.51
CA LEU A 460 14.46 -3.82 -4.83
C LEU A 460 13.02 -3.35 -5.03
N ASP A 461 12.84 -2.07 -5.33
CA ASP A 461 11.54 -1.48 -5.65
C ASP A 461 10.48 -1.75 -4.55
N GLY A 462 10.85 -1.43 -3.31
CA GLY A 462 9.96 -1.46 -2.14
C GLY A 462 9.71 -2.85 -1.54
N THR A 463 10.29 -3.91 -2.09
CA THR A 463 10.04 -5.30 -1.67
C THR A 463 11.34 -6.09 -1.58
N ALA A 464 11.36 -7.18 -0.81
CA ALA A 464 12.48 -8.11 -0.71
C ALA A 464 12.00 -9.54 -1.01
N THR A 465 12.85 -10.34 -1.65
CA THR A 465 12.58 -11.75 -1.92
C THR A 465 13.49 -12.62 -1.05
N ALA A 466 12.91 -13.62 -0.40
CA ALA A 466 13.68 -14.58 0.37
C ALA A 466 14.53 -15.47 -0.55
N SER A 467 15.78 -15.72 -0.14
CA SER A 467 16.67 -16.71 -0.75
C SER A 467 16.61 -18.01 0.05
N PRO A 468 16.62 -19.19 -0.60
CA PRO A 468 16.81 -20.44 0.12
C PRO A 468 18.18 -20.48 0.79
N SER A 469 18.27 -21.22 1.90
CA SER A 469 19.57 -21.55 2.51
C SER A 469 20.34 -22.54 1.63
N TYR A 470 21.66 -22.37 1.56
CA TYR A 470 22.57 -23.28 0.87
C TYR A 470 23.86 -23.44 1.67
N THR A 471 24.66 -24.45 1.33
CA THR A 471 26.00 -24.66 1.90
C THR A 471 27.04 -24.37 0.83
N ASP A 472 28.01 -23.51 1.13
CA ASP A 472 29.08 -23.16 0.20
C ASP A 472 30.20 -24.21 0.16
N SER A 473 31.18 -24.01 -0.74
CA SER A 473 32.30 -24.94 -0.94
C SER A 473 33.27 -25.03 0.26
N LEU A 474 33.20 -24.10 1.20
CA LEU A 474 33.99 -24.11 2.43
C LEU A 474 33.17 -24.62 3.63
N GLY A 475 31.94 -25.10 3.40
CA GLY A 475 31.12 -25.82 4.38
C GLY A 475 30.19 -24.93 5.22
N ALA A 476 30.08 -23.63 4.93
CA ALA A 476 29.19 -22.74 5.67
C ALA A 476 27.78 -22.74 5.09
N THR A 477 26.78 -22.91 5.95
CA THR A 477 25.36 -22.92 5.57
C THR A 477 24.69 -21.59 5.93
N TYR A 478 24.08 -20.91 4.95
CA TYR A 478 23.40 -19.63 5.13
C TYR A 478 22.43 -19.32 3.98
N ALA A 479 21.52 -18.36 4.18
CA ALA A 479 20.73 -17.74 3.12
C ALA A 479 21.29 -16.36 2.79
N LYS A 480 21.13 -15.92 1.53
CA LYS A 480 21.58 -14.59 1.08
C LYS A 480 20.56 -13.48 1.29
N ASN A 481 19.29 -13.77 1.54
CA ASN A 481 18.32 -12.72 1.88
C ASN A 481 17.14 -13.36 2.62
N PRO A 482 16.87 -13.03 3.89
CA PRO A 482 17.76 -12.31 4.80
C PRO A 482 19.13 -12.99 4.97
N TYR A 483 20.18 -12.21 5.23
CA TYR A 483 21.50 -12.72 5.62
C TYR A 483 21.69 -12.53 7.14
N VAL A 484 21.92 -13.62 7.86
CA VAL A 484 22.10 -13.61 9.32
C VAL A 484 23.55 -13.25 9.66
N TYR A 485 23.72 -12.19 10.45
CA TYR A 485 25.00 -11.66 10.91
C TYR A 485 24.84 -11.01 12.31
N PRO A 486 24.97 -11.76 13.41
CA PRO A 486 24.72 -11.28 14.77
C PRO A 486 25.85 -10.44 15.39
N ASP A 487 26.97 -10.26 14.69
CA ASP A 487 28.19 -9.69 15.27
C ASP A 487 28.19 -8.16 15.38
N GLY A 488 27.22 -7.49 14.74
CA GLY A 488 27.08 -6.04 14.72
C GLY A 488 28.00 -5.34 13.72
N LEU A 489 28.15 -4.02 13.86
CA LEU A 489 28.95 -3.19 12.96
C LEU A 489 30.28 -2.75 13.60
N ASN A 490 31.28 -2.47 12.76
CA ASN A 490 32.58 -1.93 13.17
C ASN A 490 32.43 -0.49 13.68
N ALA A 491 32.92 -0.23 14.90
CA ALA A 491 32.83 1.06 15.60
C ALA A 491 33.99 2.03 15.30
N THR A 492 35.07 1.53 14.68
CA THR A 492 36.23 2.33 14.28
C THR A 492 36.47 2.20 12.77
N PRO A 493 35.51 2.62 11.93
CA PRO A 493 35.58 2.38 10.50
C PRO A 493 36.34 3.48 9.74
N GLY A 494 36.42 3.32 8.42
CA GLY A 494 37.00 4.28 7.49
C GLY A 494 36.01 5.39 7.10
N ASP A 495 36.16 5.91 5.88
CA ASP A 495 35.35 7.01 5.37
C ASP A 495 33.96 6.53 4.95
N PHE A 496 32.96 7.42 5.05
CA PHE A 496 31.69 7.22 4.36
C PHE A 496 31.90 7.61 2.91
N VAL A 497 31.60 6.71 1.98
CA VAL A 497 31.88 6.86 0.56
C VAL A 497 30.61 6.72 -0.25
N VAL A 498 30.53 7.40 -1.40
CA VAL A 498 29.43 7.31 -2.36
C VAL A 498 30.02 7.13 -3.75
N GLY A 499 29.52 6.13 -4.49
CA GLY A 499 29.94 5.87 -5.88
C GLY A 499 31.22 5.05 -6.06
N ALA A 500 32.01 4.81 -5.02
CA ALA A 500 33.15 3.89 -5.02
C ALA A 500 33.55 3.56 -3.58
N VAL A 501 34.42 2.56 -3.37
CA VAL A 501 35.06 2.33 -2.07
C VAL A 501 36.55 2.56 -2.13
N GLY A 502 37.16 3.02 -1.05
CA GLY A 502 38.60 3.15 -1.00
C GLY A 502 39.28 1.82 -0.69
N ARG A 503 40.50 1.67 -1.21
CA ARG A 503 41.44 0.62 -0.90
C ARG A 503 42.86 1.18 -0.85
N ASP A 504 43.38 1.41 0.36
CA ASP A 504 44.73 1.91 0.61
C ASP A 504 45.06 3.16 -0.24
N GLY A 505 44.13 4.12 -0.26
CA GLY A 505 44.26 5.39 -0.99
C GLY A 505 43.87 5.33 -2.47
N THR A 506 43.41 4.19 -2.98
CA THR A 506 42.88 4.05 -4.36
C THR A 506 41.40 3.69 -4.34
N MET A 507 40.58 4.32 -5.19
CA MET A 507 39.16 3.96 -5.30
C MET A 507 38.95 2.72 -6.17
N ILE A 508 38.10 1.79 -5.74
CA ILE A 508 37.67 0.56 -6.43
C ILE A 508 36.14 0.42 -6.36
N ASN A 509 35.57 -0.66 -6.92
CA ASN A 509 34.13 -0.93 -6.89
C ASN A 509 33.30 0.29 -7.33
N ARG A 510 33.70 0.87 -8.46
CA ARG A 510 33.21 2.15 -8.94
C ARG A 510 31.83 2.00 -9.57
N PHE A 511 30.95 2.92 -9.28
CA PHE A 511 29.60 2.97 -9.82
C PHE A 511 29.54 3.85 -11.06
N THR A 512 28.83 3.37 -12.09
CA THR A 512 28.51 4.12 -13.30
C THR A 512 27.01 4.29 -13.37
N GLY A 513 26.53 5.53 -13.42
CA GLY A 513 25.11 5.83 -13.46
C GLY A 513 24.75 7.09 -12.69
N THR A 514 23.49 7.21 -12.30
CA THR A 514 22.98 8.36 -11.55
C THR A 514 22.35 7.92 -10.24
N LEU A 515 22.64 8.65 -9.16
CA LEU A 515 22.03 8.47 -7.84
C LEU A 515 21.13 9.66 -7.50
N ALA A 516 20.01 9.40 -6.83
CA ALA A 516 19.12 10.45 -6.31
C ALA A 516 18.55 10.06 -4.94
N ARG A 517 18.24 11.07 -4.11
CA ARG A 517 17.62 10.91 -2.77
C ARG A 517 18.34 9.89 -1.87
N LEU A 518 19.66 10.05 -1.71
CA LEU A 518 20.45 9.18 -0.84
C LEU A 518 20.12 9.48 0.62
N ARG A 519 19.57 8.49 1.33
CA ARG A 519 19.16 8.61 2.73
C ARG A 519 19.73 7.49 3.58
N VAL A 520 20.08 7.82 4.81
CA VAL A 520 20.60 6.90 5.83
C VAL A 520 19.77 7.01 7.10
N TRP A 521 19.36 5.89 7.68
CA TRP A 521 18.73 5.79 8.99
C TRP A 521 19.63 5.04 9.95
N ASP A 522 19.56 5.39 11.23
CA ASP A 522 20.26 4.75 12.35
C ASP A 522 19.55 3.48 12.88
N ARG A 523 18.63 2.93 12.10
CA ARG A 523 17.78 1.78 12.44
C ARG A 523 17.43 0.98 11.19
N ALA A 524 17.08 -0.28 11.37
CA ALA A 524 16.47 -1.05 10.30
C ALA A 524 15.01 -0.62 10.08
N LEU A 525 14.69 -0.21 8.86
CA LEU A 525 13.30 -0.01 8.44
C LEU A 525 12.61 -1.36 8.26
N THR A 526 11.32 -1.41 8.58
CA THR A 526 10.48 -2.60 8.31
C THR A 526 10.19 -2.72 6.81
N ALA A 527 9.84 -3.91 6.35
CA ALA A 527 9.43 -4.12 4.95
C ALA A 527 8.27 -3.20 4.53
N GLU A 528 7.34 -2.91 5.45
CA GLU A 528 6.23 -1.99 5.19
C GLU A 528 6.70 -0.54 5.04
N GLN A 529 7.64 -0.08 5.88
CA GLN A 529 8.24 1.25 5.74
C GLN A 529 9.03 1.39 4.43
N VAL A 530 9.77 0.35 4.03
CA VAL A 530 10.49 0.34 2.73
C VAL A 530 9.50 0.40 1.56
N LYS A 531 8.39 -0.34 1.64
CA LYS A 531 7.32 -0.28 0.65
C LYS A 531 6.67 1.11 0.60
N GLN A 532 6.43 1.74 1.74
CA GLN A 532 5.90 3.11 1.82
C GLN A 532 6.81 4.12 1.10
N ILE A 533 8.13 4.05 1.30
CA ILE A 533 9.09 4.89 0.56
C ILE A 533 8.91 4.70 -0.95
N TYR A 534 8.93 3.45 -1.42
CA TYR A 534 8.77 3.16 -2.84
C TYR A 534 7.44 3.67 -3.39
N SER A 535 6.32 3.36 -2.74
CA SER A 535 4.99 3.77 -3.18
C SER A 535 4.82 5.29 -3.23
N ALA A 536 5.36 6.01 -2.26
CA ALA A 536 5.28 7.47 -2.21
C ALA A 536 6.10 8.14 -3.32
N GLU A 537 7.22 7.54 -3.72
CA GLU A 537 8.18 8.17 -4.64
C GLU A 537 8.06 7.67 -6.07
N LYS A 538 7.60 6.43 -6.30
CA LYS A 538 7.43 5.87 -7.64
C LYS A 538 6.51 6.72 -8.53
N SER A 539 5.53 7.41 -7.94
CA SER A 539 4.61 8.30 -8.66
C SER A 539 5.34 9.40 -9.45
N THR A 540 6.57 9.77 -9.08
CA THR A 540 7.37 10.76 -9.80
C THR A 540 8.05 10.20 -11.06
N LEU A 541 7.97 8.89 -11.32
CA LEU A 541 8.48 8.25 -12.53
C LEU A 541 7.45 8.21 -13.68
N ALA A 542 6.22 8.63 -13.41
CA ALA A 542 5.09 8.59 -14.35
C ALA A 542 5.13 9.71 -15.38
#